data_AF-A0A0L6CS86-F1
#
_entry.id   AF-A0A0L6CS86-F1
#
_cell.length_a   1.000
_cell.length_b   1.000
_cell.length_c   1.000
_cell.angle_alpha   90.00
_cell.angle_beta   90.00
_cell.angle_gamma   90.00
#
_symmetry.space_group_name_H-M   'P 1'
#
loop_
_entity.id
_entity.type
_entity.pdbx_description
1 polymer ?
#
loop_
_entity_poly.entity_id
_entity_poly.type
_entity_poly.pdbx_seq_one_letter_code
_entity_poly.pdbx_strand_id
1 'polypeptide(L)'
;MSAPFAPAPLKIITADERLKETRGIKGVLTGISGIGKTSQLWTMDPEHTLFLNLEAGELAVQGWPGDEIRIRDWERARDLACWIGGPNPAMREDQPYSPRDYDRVCAAFGDPSVLDKYETVFVDSISVASRICMQWCKGQPQAQSDRSGKPDMRGAYGLLGQEMIGWLTHLQHTPRKNIWLVGLLDKKIDDFGKPYFAMQVEGSKTGLELPGIVDEVITLAEIRPQEGDPFRAFICTTINDFGFPAKDRSGRLSMIEQAHLGRLMAKIRAGQGTTSKSGLDFELPEAAPQSDPMTKGA
;
A
#
# COMPACT_ATOMS: atom_id res chain seq x y z
N MET A 1 4.51 36.81 -3.20
CA MET A 1 5.96 36.92 -2.96
C MET A 1 6.52 35.51 -3.02
N SER A 2 7.42 35.24 -3.94
CA SER A 2 8.12 33.94 -4.03
C SER A 2 8.92 33.74 -2.76
N ALA A 3 8.87 32.56 -2.15
CA ALA A 3 9.76 32.25 -1.03
C ALA A 3 11.23 32.42 -1.51
N PRO A 4 12.11 33.05 -0.71
CA PRO A 4 13.51 33.18 -1.09
C PRO A 4 14.14 31.79 -1.28
N PHE A 5 14.99 31.66 -2.31
CA PHE A 5 15.72 30.42 -2.56
C PHE A 5 16.64 30.12 -1.37
N ALA A 6 16.31 29.11 -0.58
CA ALA A 6 17.16 28.58 0.48
C ALA A 6 18.04 27.48 -0.12
N PRO A 7 19.37 27.69 -0.26
CA PRO A 7 20.26 26.68 -0.81
C PRO A 7 20.45 25.55 0.19
N ALA A 8 19.60 24.52 0.14
CA ALA A 8 19.98 23.22 0.63
C ALA A 8 20.97 22.61 -0.39
N PRO A 9 22.17 22.16 0.03
CA PRO A 9 23.12 21.58 -0.91
C PRO A 9 22.51 20.32 -1.54
N LEU A 10 22.33 20.35 -2.86
CA LEU A 10 21.94 19.18 -3.63
C LEU A 10 23.10 18.16 -3.56
N LYS A 11 22.91 17.05 -2.85
CA LYS A 11 23.91 15.98 -2.73
C LYS A 11 23.65 14.90 -3.78
N ILE A 12 24.65 14.62 -4.62
CA ILE A 12 24.65 13.41 -5.44
C ILE A 12 24.97 12.23 -4.51
N ILE A 13 24.03 11.28 -4.40
CA ILE A 13 24.24 10.02 -3.67
C ILE A 13 25.04 9.08 -4.58
N THR A 14 26.21 8.65 -4.12
CA THR A 14 27.07 7.74 -4.87
C THR A 14 26.45 6.34 -4.98
N ALA A 15 26.95 5.52 -5.91
CA ALA A 15 26.48 4.14 -6.05
C ALA A 15 26.67 3.34 -4.75
N ASP A 16 27.79 3.51 -4.06
CA ASP A 16 28.10 2.83 -2.80
C ASP A 16 27.20 3.29 -1.66
N GLU A 17 26.93 4.60 -1.55
CA GLU A 17 25.97 5.13 -0.56
C GLU A 17 24.57 4.56 -0.83
N ARG A 18 24.11 4.56 -2.09
CA ARG A 18 22.81 4.01 -2.48
C ARG A 18 22.71 2.50 -2.19
N LEU A 19 23.78 1.74 -2.38
CA LEU A 19 23.82 0.30 -2.10
C LEU A 19 23.85 -0.01 -0.59
N LYS A 20 24.37 0.91 0.23
CA LYS A 20 24.36 0.80 1.70
C LYS A 20 23.02 1.21 2.31
N GLU A 21 22.21 2.01 1.62
CA GLU A 21 20.88 2.40 2.10
C GLU A 21 19.93 1.19 2.15
N THR A 22 19.54 0.82 3.36
CA THR A 22 18.48 -0.18 3.57
C THR A 22 17.12 0.46 3.26
N ARG A 23 16.59 0.18 2.07
CA ARG A 23 15.22 0.56 1.71
C ARG A 23 14.24 -0.45 2.32
N GLY A 24 13.16 0.06 2.91
CA GLY A 24 12.05 -0.75 3.39
C GLY A 24 11.02 -0.97 2.29
N ILE A 25 10.44 -2.16 2.25
CA ILE A 25 9.46 -2.58 1.24
C ILE A 25 8.14 -1.85 1.49
N LYS A 26 7.56 -1.23 0.46
CA LYS A 26 6.24 -0.61 0.54
C LYS A 26 5.26 -1.48 -0.23
N GLY A 27 4.45 -2.23 0.51
CA GLY A 27 3.56 -3.24 -0.07
C GLY A 27 2.11 -3.05 0.32
N VAL A 28 1.21 -3.51 -0.56
CA VAL A 28 -0.18 -3.76 -0.21
C VAL A 28 -0.50 -5.25 -0.39
N LEU A 29 -1.10 -5.85 0.64
CA LEU A 29 -1.61 -7.21 0.61
C LEU A 29 -3.14 -7.15 0.52
N THR A 30 -3.67 -7.65 -0.60
CA THR A 30 -5.10 -7.63 -0.90
C THR A 30 -5.66 -9.04 -0.97
N GLY A 31 -6.98 -9.18 -0.89
CA GLY A 31 -7.64 -10.47 -0.99
C GLY A 31 -9.05 -10.42 -0.41
N ILE A 32 -9.86 -11.41 -0.75
CA ILE A 32 -11.25 -11.50 -0.29
C ILE A 32 -11.34 -11.58 1.24
N SER A 33 -12.52 -11.30 1.79
CA SER A 33 -12.75 -11.48 3.23
C SER A 33 -12.50 -12.93 3.67
N GLY A 34 -11.94 -13.12 4.86
CA GLY A 34 -11.68 -14.45 5.44
C GLY A 34 -10.51 -15.26 4.86
N ILE A 35 -9.84 -14.80 3.79
CA ILE A 35 -8.76 -15.59 3.14
C ILE A 35 -7.48 -15.74 3.99
N GLY A 36 -7.34 -14.94 5.06
CA GLY A 36 -6.19 -14.99 6.00
C GLY A 36 -5.13 -13.91 5.78
N LYS A 37 -5.53 -12.69 5.38
CA LYS A 37 -4.62 -11.54 5.20
C LYS A 37 -3.99 -11.12 6.53
N THR A 38 -4.82 -10.84 7.54
CA THR A 38 -4.37 -10.46 8.90
C THR A 38 -3.52 -11.54 9.54
N SER A 39 -3.84 -12.82 9.29
CA SER A 39 -3.05 -13.96 9.78
C SER A 39 -1.61 -13.98 9.25
N GLN A 40 -1.25 -13.19 8.24
CA GLN A 40 0.14 -13.03 7.80
C GLN A 40 1.03 -12.39 8.88
N LEU A 41 0.47 -11.74 9.90
CA LEU A 41 1.20 -11.28 11.09
C LEU A 41 1.96 -12.44 11.78
N TRP A 42 1.40 -13.65 11.80
CA TRP A 42 2.08 -14.84 12.34
C TRP A 42 3.34 -15.26 11.58
N THR A 43 3.52 -14.71 10.38
CA THR A 43 4.70 -14.97 9.54
C THR A 43 5.78 -13.91 9.71
N MET A 44 5.50 -12.87 10.52
CA MET A 44 6.42 -11.78 10.85
C MET A 44 7.17 -12.09 12.15
N ASP A 45 8.29 -11.39 12.35
CA ASP A 45 8.95 -11.32 13.65
C ASP A 45 8.17 -10.35 14.57
N PRO A 46 7.58 -10.83 15.68
CA PRO A 46 6.76 -10.00 16.56
C PRO A 46 7.57 -8.94 17.33
N GLU A 47 8.86 -9.16 17.59
CA GLU A 47 9.70 -8.18 18.32
C GLU A 47 10.04 -6.96 17.46
N HIS A 48 10.06 -7.16 16.14
CA HIS A 48 10.45 -6.16 15.13
C HIS A 48 9.28 -5.71 14.25
N THR A 49 8.04 -6.05 14.61
CA THR A 49 6.83 -5.67 13.87
C THR A 49 5.85 -4.89 14.74
N LEU A 50 5.45 -3.71 14.29
CA LEU A 50 4.37 -2.93 14.88
C LEU A 50 3.07 -3.16 14.10
N PHE A 51 2.02 -3.60 14.80
CA PHE A 51 0.69 -3.77 14.22
C PHE A 51 -0.17 -2.51 14.43
N LEU A 52 -0.52 -1.83 13.35
CA LEU A 52 -1.50 -0.74 13.36
C LEU A 52 -2.88 -1.31 13.00
N ASN A 53 -3.73 -1.44 14.00
CA ASN A 53 -5.03 -2.05 13.88
C ASN A 53 -6.14 -0.99 13.78
N LEU A 54 -6.66 -0.81 12.58
CA LEU A 54 -7.87 -0.03 12.29
C LEU A 54 -9.11 -0.92 12.30
N GLU A 55 -8.95 -2.23 12.11
CA GLU A 55 -10.05 -3.18 11.98
C GLU A 55 -10.42 -3.81 13.34
N ALA A 56 -11.71 -3.93 13.65
CA ALA A 56 -12.14 -4.56 14.90
C ALA A 56 -11.98 -6.11 14.91
N GLY A 57 -11.21 -6.65 13.95
CA GLY A 57 -11.10 -8.08 13.62
C GLY A 57 -9.98 -8.83 14.33
N GLU A 58 -9.79 -8.63 15.63
CA GLU A 58 -8.68 -9.22 16.42
C GLU A 58 -8.69 -10.76 16.45
N LEU A 59 -9.80 -11.42 16.08
CA LEU A 59 -9.95 -12.88 16.12
C LEU A 59 -8.87 -13.63 15.34
N ALA A 60 -8.41 -13.09 14.20
CA ALA A 60 -7.42 -13.77 13.35
C ALA A 60 -6.00 -13.80 13.94
N VAL A 61 -5.72 -12.93 14.92
CA VAL A 61 -4.40 -12.73 15.53
C VAL A 61 -4.47 -12.69 17.05
N GLN A 62 -5.53 -13.26 17.63
CA GLN A 62 -5.64 -13.42 19.07
C GLN A 62 -4.46 -14.25 19.59
N GLY A 63 -3.67 -13.67 20.49
CA GLY A 63 -2.46 -14.28 21.04
C GLY A 63 -1.19 -14.04 20.24
N TRP A 64 -1.22 -13.24 19.16
CA TRP A 64 0.01 -12.78 18.51
C TRP A 64 0.81 -11.90 19.49
N PRO A 65 2.10 -12.18 19.74
CA PRO A 65 2.84 -11.57 20.85
C PRO A 65 3.45 -10.19 20.54
N GLY A 66 3.23 -9.65 19.34
CA GLY A 66 3.77 -8.36 18.93
C GLY A 66 2.96 -7.17 19.44
N ASP A 67 3.55 -5.98 19.35
CA ASP A 67 2.95 -4.75 19.81
C ASP A 67 1.84 -4.24 18.87
N GLU A 68 0.75 -3.72 19.45
CA GLU A 68 -0.44 -3.23 18.73
C GLU A 68 -0.74 -1.77 19.06
N ILE A 69 -1.09 -0.97 18.06
CA ILE A 69 -1.74 0.33 18.22
C ILE A 69 -3.11 0.29 17.55
N ARG A 70 -4.16 0.61 18.32
CA ARG A 70 -5.54 0.67 17.81
C ARG A 70 -5.90 2.07 17.34
N ILE A 71 -6.47 2.16 16.16
CA ILE A 71 -6.79 3.42 15.48
C ILE A 71 -8.29 3.44 15.20
N ARG A 72 -8.97 4.50 15.62
CA ARG A 72 -10.45 4.61 15.51
C ARG A 72 -10.93 5.82 14.73
N ASP A 73 -10.05 6.75 14.41
CA ASP A 73 -10.36 7.99 13.72
C ASP A 73 -9.25 8.36 12.72
N TRP A 74 -9.61 9.19 11.75
CA TRP A 74 -8.71 9.56 10.66
C TRP A 74 -7.53 10.41 11.13
N GLU A 75 -7.75 11.32 12.07
CA GLU A 75 -6.70 12.23 12.54
C GLU A 75 -5.59 11.45 13.24
N ARG A 76 -5.95 10.46 14.06
CA ARG A 76 -4.99 9.53 14.67
C ARG A 76 -4.22 8.73 13.62
N ALA A 77 -4.88 8.26 12.56
CA ALA A 77 -4.22 7.54 11.46
C ALA A 77 -3.18 8.42 10.73
N ARG A 78 -3.52 9.69 10.52
CA ARG A 78 -2.65 10.72 9.93
C ARG A 78 -1.48 11.07 10.85
N ASP A 79 -1.74 11.31 12.12
CA ASP A 79 -0.71 11.65 13.12
C ASP A 79 0.27 10.49 13.33
N LEU A 80 -0.21 9.24 13.34
CA LEU A 80 0.67 8.06 13.41
C LEU A 80 1.55 7.94 12.17
N ALA A 81 1.03 8.22 10.98
CA ALA A 81 1.86 8.26 9.78
C ALA A 81 2.94 9.34 9.89
N CYS A 82 2.62 10.51 10.46
CA CYS A 82 3.60 11.56 10.72
C CYS A 82 4.67 11.13 11.73
N TRP A 83 4.27 10.49 12.83
CA TRP A 83 5.20 10.00 13.86
C TRP A 83 6.16 8.93 13.30
N ILE A 84 5.63 8.04 12.45
CA ILE A 84 6.39 6.96 11.79
C ILE A 84 7.29 7.51 10.67
N GLY A 85 6.79 8.43 9.85
CA GLY A 85 7.44 8.94 8.64
C GLY A 85 8.41 10.10 8.87
N GLY A 86 8.26 10.82 9.99
CA GLY A 86 9.04 12.02 10.27
C GLY A 86 8.46 13.28 9.61
N PRO A 87 9.13 14.43 9.75
CA PRO A 87 8.71 15.67 9.12
C PRO A 87 9.00 15.61 7.61
N ASN A 88 8.05 16.10 6.81
CA ASN A 88 8.21 16.32 5.38
C ASN A 88 8.58 17.79 5.11
N PRO A 89 9.83 18.09 4.71
CA PRO A 89 10.30 19.46 4.50
C PRO A 89 9.63 20.17 3.31
N ALA A 90 8.92 19.45 2.45
CA ALA A 90 8.18 20.04 1.33
C ALA A 90 6.81 20.61 1.75
N MET A 91 6.33 20.28 2.95
CA MET A 91 5.03 20.73 3.44
C MET A 91 5.11 22.12 4.07
N ARG A 92 4.09 22.96 3.86
CA ARG A 92 3.98 24.26 4.54
C ARG A 92 3.65 24.05 6.02
N GLU A 93 4.01 25.00 6.88
CA GLU A 93 3.84 24.90 8.33
C GLU A 93 2.40 24.65 8.82
N ASP A 94 1.40 25.01 8.02
CA ASP A 94 -0.03 24.82 8.33
C ASP A 94 -0.57 23.46 7.88
N GLN A 95 0.23 22.65 7.20
CA GLN A 95 -0.19 21.39 6.63
C GLN A 95 0.23 20.19 7.49
N PRO A 96 -0.51 19.06 7.39
CA PRO A 96 -0.07 17.80 7.93
C PRO A 96 1.33 17.41 7.44
N TYR A 97 2.08 16.72 8.29
CA TYR A 97 3.46 16.28 8.04
C TYR A 97 4.50 17.40 7.96
N SER A 98 4.14 18.66 8.15
CA SER A 98 5.13 19.74 8.24
C SER A 98 6.03 19.57 9.47
N PRO A 99 7.20 20.23 9.53
CA PRO A 99 8.05 20.21 10.74
C PRO A 99 7.26 20.61 12.01
N ARG A 100 6.42 21.64 11.91
CA ARG A 100 5.56 22.09 13.01
C ARG A 100 4.52 21.04 13.42
N ASP A 101 3.91 20.36 12.45
CA ASP A 101 2.96 19.29 12.74
C ASP A 101 3.65 18.08 13.38
N TYR A 102 4.84 17.74 12.90
CA TYR A 102 5.65 16.67 13.49
C TYR A 102 6.04 16.96 14.95
N ASP A 103 6.43 18.19 15.27
CA ASP A 103 6.72 18.60 16.65
C ASP A 103 5.48 18.47 17.55
N ARG A 104 4.30 18.86 17.05
CA ARG A 104 3.02 18.66 17.74
C ARG A 104 2.75 17.18 18.00
N VAL A 105 2.96 16.32 17.00
CA VAL A 105 2.76 14.87 17.12
C VAL A 105 3.74 14.26 18.12
N CYS A 106 5.03 14.63 18.07
CA CYS A 106 6.03 14.14 19.02
C CYS A 106 5.74 14.61 20.46
N ALA A 107 5.25 15.84 20.64
CA ALA A 107 4.81 16.32 21.96
C ALA A 107 3.62 15.50 22.49
N ALA A 108 2.74 15.00 21.61
CA ALA A 108 1.58 14.21 21.98
C ALA A 108 1.89 12.71 22.20
N PHE A 109 2.75 12.12 21.37
CA PHE A 109 3.01 10.66 21.36
C PHE A 109 4.31 10.27 22.07
N GLY A 110 5.20 11.23 22.30
CA GLY A 110 6.54 11.01 22.85
C GLY A 110 7.62 10.84 21.79
N ASP A 111 8.81 10.49 22.25
CA ASP A 111 9.99 10.33 21.41
C ASP A 111 9.80 9.20 20.38
N PRO A 112 9.89 9.48 19.07
CA PRO A 112 9.76 8.48 18.01
C PRO A 112 10.85 7.40 18.04
N SER A 113 11.95 7.56 18.79
CA SER A 113 13.00 6.54 18.93
C SER A 113 12.46 5.19 19.47
N VAL A 114 11.31 5.18 20.15
CA VAL A 114 10.62 3.94 20.54
C VAL A 114 10.22 3.08 19.34
N LEU A 115 10.11 3.68 18.15
CA LEU A 115 9.80 2.98 16.91
C LEU A 115 11.02 2.33 16.27
N ASP A 116 12.25 2.65 16.71
CA ASP A 116 13.49 2.19 16.07
C ASP A 116 13.67 0.67 16.12
N LYS A 117 13.09 0.02 17.14
CA LYS A 117 13.07 -1.45 17.22
C LYS A 117 12.24 -2.10 16.11
N TYR A 118 11.26 -1.40 15.53
CA TYR A 118 10.40 -1.96 14.49
C TYR A 118 11.00 -1.76 13.11
N GLU A 119 11.22 -2.87 12.42
CA GLU A 119 11.57 -2.89 11.00
C GLU A 119 10.33 -2.88 10.10
N THR A 120 9.21 -3.41 10.59
CA THR A 120 7.97 -3.53 9.83
C THR A 120 6.80 -2.88 10.54
N VAL A 121 6.02 -2.12 9.80
CA VAL A 121 4.70 -1.60 10.20
C VAL A 121 3.65 -2.31 9.35
N PHE A 122 2.82 -3.10 10.01
CA PHE A 122 1.71 -3.82 9.40
C PHE A 122 0.41 -3.09 9.69
N VAL A 123 -0.30 -2.62 8.67
CA VAL A 123 -1.48 -1.75 8.80
C VAL A 123 -2.72 -2.48 8.30
N ASP A 124 -3.63 -2.82 9.21
CA ASP A 124 -4.88 -3.50 8.88
C ASP A 124 -6.08 -2.62 9.25
N SER A 125 -6.79 -1.97 8.33
CA SER A 125 -6.66 -2.04 6.86
C SER A 125 -6.77 -0.68 6.18
N ILE A 126 -6.22 -0.57 4.97
CA ILE A 126 -6.46 0.58 4.07
C ILE A 126 -7.95 0.74 3.73
N SER A 127 -8.68 -0.38 3.67
CA SER A 127 -10.12 -0.38 3.47
C SER A 127 -10.85 0.31 4.62
N VAL A 128 -10.50 0.04 5.89
CA VAL A 128 -11.04 0.80 7.03
C VAL A 128 -10.52 2.25 7.03
N ALA A 129 -9.23 2.48 6.76
CA ALA A 129 -8.64 3.82 6.69
C ALA A 129 -9.43 4.75 5.76
N SER A 130 -9.78 4.26 4.57
CA SER A 130 -10.58 5.01 3.59
C SER A 130 -11.98 5.37 4.09
N ARG A 131 -12.62 4.47 4.85
CA ARG A 131 -13.96 4.69 5.42
C ARG A 131 -13.95 5.74 6.52
N ILE A 132 -13.01 5.65 7.46
CA ILE A 132 -12.87 6.64 8.54
C ILE A 132 -12.41 7.99 7.98
N CYS A 133 -11.55 8.00 6.95
CA CYS A 133 -11.18 9.21 6.22
C CYS A 133 -12.40 9.87 5.58
N MET A 134 -13.23 9.09 4.88
CA MET A 134 -14.44 9.62 4.23
C MET A 134 -15.43 10.18 5.26
N GLN A 135 -15.58 9.52 6.40
CA GLN A 135 -16.39 10.04 7.51
C GLN A 135 -15.86 11.38 8.03
N TRP A 136 -14.54 11.49 8.24
CA TRP A 136 -13.90 12.75 8.65
C TRP A 136 -14.06 13.84 7.60
N CYS A 137 -13.88 13.52 6.31
CA CYS A 137 -14.00 14.45 5.18
C CYS A 137 -15.38 15.10 5.11
N LYS A 138 -16.45 14.33 5.36
CA LYS A 138 -17.84 14.85 5.38
C LYS A 138 -18.07 15.92 6.45
N GLY A 139 -17.26 15.95 7.50
CA GLY A 139 -17.33 16.96 8.56
C GLY A 139 -16.53 18.23 8.28
N GLN A 140 -15.73 18.26 7.20
CA GLN A 140 -14.83 19.38 6.94
C GLN A 140 -15.52 20.53 6.20
N PRO A 141 -15.04 21.78 6.36
CA PRO A 141 -15.59 22.93 5.65
C PRO A 141 -15.61 22.76 4.12
N GLN A 142 -14.60 22.09 3.54
CA GLN A 142 -14.51 21.81 2.11
C GLN A 142 -15.61 20.86 1.60
N ALA A 143 -16.30 20.16 2.49
CA ALA A 143 -17.46 19.32 2.18
C ALA A 143 -18.79 20.04 2.45
N GLN A 144 -18.78 21.38 2.53
CA GLN A 144 -19.98 22.20 2.65
C GLN A 144 -20.08 23.15 1.46
N SER A 145 -21.30 23.36 0.95
CA SER A 145 -21.55 24.27 -0.15
C SER A 145 -21.52 25.73 0.33
N ASP A 146 -20.59 26.54 -0.16
CA ASP A 146 -20.52 27.99 0.15
C ASP A 146 -21.83 28.74 -0.21
N ARG A 147 -22.56 28.24 -1.22
CA ARG A 147 -23.81 28.83 -1.69
C ARG A 147 -25.02 28.48 -0.82
N SER A 148 -25.05 27.28 -0.24
CA SER A 148 -26.28 26.73 0.38
C SER A 148 -26.12 26.21 1.80
N GLY A 149 -24.89 26.10 2.32
CA GLY A 149 -24.57 25.49 3.61
C GLY A 149 -24.84 23.98 3.70
N LYS A 150 -25.33 23.36 2.61
CA LYS A 150 -25.65 21.93 2.57
C LYS A 150 -24.37 21.09 2.34
N PRO A 151 -24.36 19.81 2.78
CA PRO A 151 -23.26 18.90 2.50
C PRO A 151 -22.98 18.78 1.00
N ASP A 152 -21.74 19.03 0.60
CA ASP A 152 -21.22 18.81 -0.75
C ASP A 152 -20.41 17.51 -0.80
N MET A 153 -21.05 16.47 -1.32
CA MET A 153 -20.42 15.17 -1.51
C MET A 153 -19.26 15.21 -2.50
N ARG A 154 -19.26 16.11 -3.49
CA ARG A 154 -18.16 16.22 -4.46
C ARG A 154 -16.92 16.77 -3.76
N GLY A 155 -17.08 17.81 -2.95
CA GLY A 155 -16.03 18.35 -2.08
C GLY A 155 -15.46 17.28 -1.14
N ALA A 156 -16.33 16.48 -0.50
CA ALA A 156 -15.90 15.38 0.38
C ALA A 156 -15.04 14.33 -0.35
N TYR A 157 -15.44 13.88 -1.55
CA TYR A 157 -14.65 12.93 -2.34
C TYR A 157 -13.33 13.54 -2.86
N GLY A 158 -13.34 14.83 -3.20
CA GLY A 158 -12.13 15.56 -3.56
C GLY A 158 -11.11 15.58 -2.43
N LEU A 159 -11.57 15.90 -1.21
CA LEU A 159 -10.75 15.91 0.00
C LEU A 159 -10.27 14.51 0.38
N LEU A 160 -11.15 13.50 0.33
CA LEU A 160 -10.81 12.10 0.57
C LEU A 160 -9.63 11.66 -0.31
N GLY A 161 -9.69 11.98 -1.61
CA GLY A 161 -8.64 11.65 -2.55
C GLY A 161 -7.34 12.44 -2.31
N GLN A 162 -7.38 13.60 -1.65
CA GLN A 162 -6.18 14.33 -1.25
C GLN A 162 -5.56 13.73 0.02
N GLU A 163 -6.38 13.49 1.03
CA GLU A 163 -5.97 12.95 2.33
C GLU A 163 -5.40 11.53 2.20
N MET A 164 -6.10 10.62 1.51
CA MET A 164 -5.65 9.24 1.33
C MET A 164 -4.34 9.17 0.53
N ILE A 165 -4.22 9.94 -0.55
CA ILE A 165 -2.99 9.96 -1.36
C ILE A 165 -1.83 10.58 -0.57
N GLY A 166 -2.08 11.64 0.19
CA GLY A 166 -1.09 12.24 1.08
C GLY A 166 -0.60 11.25 2.14
N TRP A 167 -1.51 10.51 2.78
CA TRP A 167 -1.20 9.47 3.76
C TRP A 167 -0.38 8.32 3.18
N LEU A 168 -0.80 7.79 2.02
CA LEU A 168 -0.07 6.72 1.33
C LEU A 168 1.32 7.15 0.89
N THR A 169 1.42 8.35 0.30
CA THR A 169 2.70 8.91 -0.16
C THR A 169 3.64 9.17 1.02
N HIS A 170 3.12 9.68 2.13
CA HIS A 170 3.94 9.92 3.32
C HIS A 170 4.50 8.61 3.89
N LEU A 171 3.67 7.58 4.06
CA LEU A 171 4.10 6.24 4.49
C LEU A 171 5.08 5.59 3.49
N GLN A 172 4.91 5.84 2.19
CA GLN A 172 5.82 5.36 1.15
C GLN A 172 7.21 5.99 1.24
N HIS A 173 7.31 7.23 1.70
CA HIS A 173 8.59 7.91 1.92
C HIS A 173 9.23 7.60 3.28
N THR A 174 8.55 6.87 4.18
CA THR A 174 9.13 6.47 5.46
C THR A 174 10.45 5.71 5.24
N PRO A 175 11.57 6.24 5.74
CA PRO A 175 12.88 5.62 5.55
C PRO A 175 12.98 4.35 6.39
N ARG A 176 13.75 3.37 5.89
CA ARG A 176 14.19 2.14 6.60
C ARG A 176 13.11 1.15 7.07
N LYS A 177 11.82 1.52 7.12
CA LYS A 177 10.73 0.63 7.57
C LYS A 177 10.00 -0.04 6.41
N ASN A 178 9.65 -1.32 6.55
CA ASN A 178 8.66 -1.95 5.68
C ASN A 178 7.28 -1.44 6.07
N ILE A 179 6.47 -1.06 5.09
CA ILE A 179 5.07 -0.70 5.32
C ILE A 179 4.23 -1.69 4.52
N TRP A 180 3.40 -2.45 5.22
CA TRP A 180 2.44 -3.36 4.60
C TRP A 180 1.03 -2.92 4.92
N LEU A 181 0.29 -2.51 3.91
CA LEU A 181 -1.12 -2.18 4.02
C LEU A 181 -1.95 -3.42 3.69
N VAL A 182 -2.92 -3.78 4.52
CA VAL A 182 -3.88 -4.84 4.20
C VAL A 182 -5.15 -4.20 3.63
N GLY A 183 -5.70 -4.77 2.56
CA GLY A 183 -6.91 -4.30 1.92
C GLY A 183 -7.86 -5.41 1.50
N LEU A 184 -9.15 -5.12 1.46
CA LEU A 184 -10.16 -6.00 0.89
C LEU A 184 -10.16 -5.90 -0.64
N LEU A 185 -10.43 -7.02 -1.29
CA LEU A 185 -10.53 -7.12 -2.74
C LEU A 185 -11.92 -7.64 -3.12
N ASP A 186 -12.63 -6.87 -3.93
CA ASP A 186 -13.96 -7.22 -4.45
C ASP A 186 -13.84 -7.74 -5.88
N LYS A 187 -14.68 -8.73 -6.20
CA LYS A 187 -14.96 -9.11 -7.59
C LYS A 187 -16.12 -8.27 -8.11
N LYS A 188 -15.87 -7.46 -9.12
CA LYS A 188 -16.86 -6.60 -9.79
C LYS A 188 -17.06 -7.06 -11.23
N ILE A 189 -18.10 -6.53 -11.86
CA ILE A 189 -18.42 -6.75 -13.27
C ILE A 189 -18.39 -5.38 -13.94
N ASP A 190 -17.70 -5.26 -15.07
CA ASP A 190 -17.69 -4.02 -15.85
C ASP A 190 -18.95 -3.88 -16.72
N ASP A 191 -19.06 -2.76 -17.44
CA ASP A 191 -20.22 -2.46 -18.29
C ASP A 191 -20.40 -3.45 -19.46
N PHE A 192 -19.40 -4.28 -19.75
CA PHE A 192 -19.41 -5.30 -20.80
C PHE A 192 -19.62 -6.71 -20.23
N GLY A 193 -19.90 -6.85 -18.93
CA GLY A 193 -20.12 -8.15 -18.30
C GLY A 193 -18.85 -8.91 -17.93
N LYS A 194 -17.67 -8.29 -18.08
CA LYS A 194 -16.38 -8.93 -17.76
C LYS A 194 -16.08 -8.77 -16.27
N PRO A 195 -15.76 -9.87 -15.56
CA PRO A 195 -15.37 -9.76 -14.16
C PRO A 195 -13.97 -9.14 -14.03
N TYR A 196 -13.81 -8.26 -13.05
CA TYR A 196 -12.52 -7.71 -12.66
C TYR A 196 -12.42 -7.61 -11.14
N PHE A 197 -11.20 -7.53 -10.63
CA PHE A 197 -10.96 -7.38 -9.19
C PHE A 197 -10.50 -5.96 -8.87
N ALA A 198 -11.09 -5.37 -7.85
CA ALA A 198 -10.74 -4.02 -7.41
C ALA A 198 -10.71 -3.93 -5.89
N MET A 199 -9.80 -3.10 -5.38
CA MET A 199 -9.70 -2.87 -3.94
C MET A 199 -10.95 -2.18 -3.41
N GLN A 200 -11.41 -2.61 -2.25
CA GLN A 200 -12.52 -1.98 -1.55
C GLN A 200 -11.99 -0.76 -0.77
N VAL A 201 -11.95 0.39 -1.42
CA VAL A 201 -11.62 1.69 -0.81
C VAL A 201 -12.65 2.73 -1.20
N GLU A 202 -12.89 3.69 -0.31
CA GLU A 202 -13.75 4.84 -0.60
C GLU A 202 -13.10 5.73 -1.67
N GLY A 203 -13.91 6.14 -2.65
CA GLY A 203 -13.47 6.95 -3.79
C GLY A 203 -12.61 6.20 -4.82
N SER A 204 -12.64 6.65 -6.07
CA SER A 204 -11.90 6.00 -7.17
C SER A 204 -10.41 6.33 -7.19
N LYS A 205 -10.03 7.56 -6.80
CA LYS A 205 -8.67 8.08 -6.91
C LYS A 205 -7.65 7.21 -6.17
N THR A 206 -7.94 6.86 -4.92
CA THR A 206 -7.06 6.04 -4.07
C THR A 206 -6.73 4.71 -4.72
N GLY A 207 -7.74 3.97 -5.19
CA GLY A 207 -7.54 2.67 -5.82
C GLY A 207 -6.76 2.74 -7.15
N LEU A 208 -6.93 3.83 -7.92
CA LEU A 208 -6.24 4.03 -9.19
C LEU A 208 -4.77 4.41 -9.03
N GLU A 209 -4.44 5.24 -8.04
CA GLU A 209 -3.07 5.75 -7.85
C GLU A 209 -2.22 4.86 -6.93
N LEU A 210 -2.83 4.09 -6.02
CA LEU A 210 -2.11 3.23 -5.07
C LEU A 210 -1.07 2.32 -5.76
N PRO A 211 -1.36 1.63 -6.88
CA PRO A 211 -0.35 0.82 -7.58
C PRO A 211 0.83 1.64 -8.13
N GLY A 212 0.68 2.95 -8.35
CA GLY A 212 1.78 3.83 -8.73
C GLY A 212 2.68 4.21 -7.54
N ILE A 213 2.08 4.30 -6.35
CA ILE A 213 2.73 4.75 -5.11
C ILE A 213 3.57 3.63 -4.48
N VAL A 214 2.97 2.46 -4.22
CA VAL A 214 3.67 1.36 -3.51
C VAL A 214 4.70 0.67 -4.40
N ASP A 215 5.61 -0.12 -3.83
CA ASP A 215 6.53 -0.98 -4.60
C ASP A 215 5.82 -2.27 -5.02
N GLU A 216 5.14 -2.90 -4.06
CA GLU A 216 4.53 -4.23 -4.18
C GLU A 216 3.00 -4.17 -4.08
N VAL A 217 2.30 -4.86 -4.99
CA VAL A 217 0.86 -5.16 -4.89
C VAL A 217 0.72 -6.66 -4.95
N ILE A 218 0.30 -7.26 -3.84
CA ILE A 218 0.19 -8.71 -3.70
C ILE A 218 -1.26 -9.08 -3.46
N THR A 219 -1.76 -10.08 -4.19
CA THR A 219 -3.10 -10.64 -3.95
C THR A 219 -2.98 -12.01 -3.31
N LEU A 220 -3.54 -12.18 -2.10
CA LEU A 220 -3.75 -13.48 -1.48
C LEU A 220 -5.04 -14.10 -2.03
N ALA A 221 -4.89 -15.20 -2.76
CA ALA A 221 -5.98 -15.89 -3.45
C ALA A 221 -5.99 -17.39 -3.12
N GLU A 222 -7.17 -17.99 -3.26
CA GLU A 222 -7.31 -19.44 -3.36
C GLU A 222 -7.06 -19.87 -4.80
N ILE A 223 -6.13 -20.80 -5.00
CA ILE A 223 -5.79 -21.39 -6.28
C ILE A 223 -6.39 -22.80 -6.32
N ARG A 224 -7.11 -23.09 -7.40
CA ARG A 224 -7.74 -24.39 -7.65
C ARG A 224 -7.04 -25.05 -8.83
N PRO A 225 -6.07 -25.95 -8.60
CA PRO A 225 -5.43 -26.68 -9.69
C PRO A 225 -6.41 -27.68 -10.33
N GLN A 226 -6.09 -28.17 -11.53
CA GLN A 226 -6.86 -29.22 -12.19
C GLN A 226 -6.80 -30.56 -11.43
N GLU A 227 -5.65 -30.83 -10.79
CA GLU A 227 -5.41 -31.99 -9.94
C GLU A 227 -4.87 -31.54 -8.58
N GLY A 228 -5.36 -32.16 -7.50
CA GLY A 228 -4.99 -31.85 -6.12
C GLY A 228 -5.94 -30.89 -5.40
N ASP A 229 -5.64 -30.62 -4.13
CA ASP A 229 -6.48 -29.80 -3.26
C ASP A 229 -6.27 -28.30 -3.52
N PRO A 230 -7.33 -27.47 -3.38
CA PRO A 230 -7.20 -26.02 -3.39
C PRO A 230 -6.22 -25.53 -2.31
N PHE A 231 -5.41 -24.53 -2.64
CA PHE A 231 -4.45 -23.95 -1.70
C PHE A 231 -4.43 -22.43 -1.78
N ARG A 232 -3.91 -21.79 -0.73
CA ARG A 232 -3.75 -20.33 -0.68
C ARG A 232 -2.36 -19.95 -1.16
N ALA A 233 -2.28 -18.95 -2.03
CA ALA A 233 -1.04 -18.43 -2.56
C ALA A 233 -1.08 -16.93 -2.75
N PHE A 234 0.10 -16.33 -2.86
CA PHE A 234 0.25 -14.94 -3.29
C PHE A 234 0.40 -14.88 -4.80
N ILE A 235 -0.36 -13.98 -5.43
CA ILE A 235 -0.19 -13.56 -6.81
C ILE A 235 0.58 -12.25 -6.82
N CYS A 236 1.74 -12.24 -7.45
CA CYS A 236 2.75 -11.18 -7.27
C CYS A 236 3.02 -10.35 -8.54
N THR A 237 2.76 -10.87 -9.74
CA THR A 237 3.13 -10.21 -10.99
C THR A 237 1.93 -9.65 -11.75
N THR A 238 2.12 -8.52 -12.43
CA THR A 238 1.06 -7.85 -13.21
C THR A 238 0.53 -8.71 -14.36
N ILE A 239 1.42 -9.40 -15.06
CA ILE A 239 1.02 -10.45 -15.99
C ILE A 239 0.79 -11.71 -15.17
N ASN A 240 -0.48 -12.11 -15.05
CA ASN A 240 -0.90 -13.32 -14.35
C ASN A 240 -2.16 -13.92 -14.97
N ASP A 241 -2.32 -15.23 -14.81
CA ASP A 241 -3.41 -16.00 -15.45
C ASP A 241 -4.77 -15.84 -14.75
N PHE A 242 -4.79 -15.14 -13.61
CA PHE A 242 -5.95 -15.09 -12.71
C PHE A 242 -6.73 -13.76 -12.80
N GLY A 243 -6.16 -12.74 -13.44
CA GLY A 243 -6.75 -11.40 -13.54
C GLY A 243 -6.75 -10.62 -12.22
N PHE A 244 -5.94 -11.03 -11.24
CA PHE A 244 -5.81 -10.31 -9.98
C PHE A 244 -4.90 -9.09 -10.12
N PRO A 245 -5.17 -7.98 -9.40
CA PRO A 245 -4.25 -6.86 -9.32
C PRO A 245 -3.00 -7.31 -8.58
N ALA A 246 -1.87 -7.31 -9.28
CA ALA A 246 -0.59 -7.67 -8.70
C ALA A 246 0.53 -6.91 -9.39
N LYS A 247 1.63 -6.71 -8.67
CA LYS A 247 2.80 -5.98 -9.14
C LYS A 247 3.98 -6.25 -8.22
N ASP A 248 5.10 -6.60 -8.83
CA ASP A 248 6.39 -6.72 -8.19
C ASP A 248 7.35 -5.72 -8.84
N ARG A 249 7.76 -4.69 -8.08
CA ARG A 249 8.75 -3.71 -8.57
C ARG A 249 10.17 -4.20 -8.34
N SER A 250 10.35 -5.15 -7.43
CA SER A 250 11.65 -5.76 -7.16
C SER A 250 12.15 -6.64 -8.31
N GLY A 251 11.22 -7.22 -9.09
CA GLY A 251 11.49 -8.15 -10.20
C GLY A 251 11.94 -9.55 -9.74
N ARG A 252 11.86 -9.84 -8.45
CA ARG A 252 12.42 -11.06 -7.82
C ARG A 252 11.38 -12.13 -7.53
N LEU A 253 10.10 -11.78 -7.60
CA LEU A 253 9.01 -12.68 -7.28
C LEU A 253 8.56 -13.45 -8.52
N SER A 254 8.20 -14.70 -8.29
CA SER A 254 7.47 -15.51 -9.28
C SER A 254 6.00 -15.08 -9.29
N MET A 255 5.25 -15.42 -10.35
CA MET A 255 3.83 -15.09 -10.42
C MET A 255 3.05 -15.61 -9.21
N ILE A 256 3.37 -16.83 -8.77
CA ILE A 256 2.77 -17.50 -7.62
C ILE A 256 3.85 -17.72 -6.58
N GLU A 257 3.62 -17.21 -5.37
CA GLU A 257 4.48 -17.43 -4.19
C GLU A 257 3.68 -18.08 -3.06
N GLN A 258 4.40 -18.72 -2.13
CA GLN A 258 3.77 -19.22 -0.91
C GLN A 258 3.15 -18.04 -0.13
N ALA A 259 1.95 -18.25 0.43
CA ALA A 259 1.25 -17.27 1.27
C ALA A 259 1.92 -17.08 2.66
N HIS A 260 3.18 -16.61 2.65
CA HIS A 260 4.02 -16.37 3.80
C HIS A 260 4.78 -15.05 3.63
N LEU A 261 4.24 -13.97 4.20
CA LEU A 261 4.75 -12.62 3.99
C LEU A 261 6.20 -12.44 4.44
N GLY A 262 6.64 -13.09 5.53
CA GLY A 262 8.02 -12.98 6.01
C GLY A 262 9.05 -13.51 5.00
N ARG A 263 8.79 -14.70 4.43
CA ARG A 263 9.59 -15.30 3.35
C ARG A 263 9.53 -14.48 2.07
N LEU A 264 8.36 -13.92 1.73
CA LEU A 264 8.20 -13.03 0.58
C LEU A 264 9.13 -11.82 0.70
N MET A 265 9.10 -11.14 1.85
CA MET A 265 10.00 -10.01 2.12
C MET A 265 11.47 -10.40 2.09
N ALA A 266 11.83 -11.55 2.66
CA ALA A 266 13.20 -12.07 2.59
C ALA A 266 13.65 -12.27 1.13
N LYS A 267 12.78 -12.83 0.27
CA LYS A 267 13.05 -13.01 -1.17
C LYS A 267 13.22 -11.66 -1.91
N ILE A 268 12.37 -10.67 -1.61
CA ILE A 268 12.49 -9.31 -2.16
C ILE A 268 13.84 -8.67 -1.78
N ARG A 269 14.37 -8.95 -0.58
CA ARG A 269 15.64 -8.41 -0.10
C ARG A 269 16.88 -9.16 -0.58
N ALA A 270 16.80 -10.50 -0.70
CA ALA A 270 17.96 -11.36 -0.88
C ALA A 270 18.66 -11.23 -2.26
N GLY A 271 17.96 -10.74 -3.28
CA GLY A 271 18.51 -10.76 -4.65
C GLY A 271 19.43 -9.59 -4.99
N GLN A 272 20.48 -9.84 -5.77
CA GLN A 272 20.93 -8.88 -6.77
C GLN A 272 19.80 -8.73 -7.81
N GLY A 273 19.48 -7.51 -8.26
CA GLY A 273 18.35 -7.28 -9.17
C GLY A 273 18.41 -8.25 -10.37
N THR A 274 17.36 -9.04 -10.57
CA THR A 274 17.28 -10.10 -11.59
C THR A 274 17.23 -9.53 -13.00
N THR A 275 16.76 -8.29 -13.17
CA THR A 275 16.77 -7.58 -14.44
C THR A 275 18.16 -7.02 -14.72
N SER A 276 19.09 -7.92 -15.01
CA SER A 276 20.32 -7.56 -15.72
C SER A 276 19.98 -7.16 -17.16
N LYS A 277 20.93 -6.57 -17.90
CA LYS A 277 20.73 -6.18 -19.30
C LYS A 277 20.16 -7.33 -20.16
N SER A 278 20.49 -8.58 -19.85
CA SER A 278 19.96 -9.76 -20.56
C SER A 278 18.50 -10.08 -20.26
N GLY A 279 17.93 -9.60 -19.16
CA GLY A 279 16.51 -9.73 -18.83
C GLY A 279 15.62 -8.65 -19.48
N LEU A 280 16.22 -7.69 -20.19
CA LEU A 280 15.54 -6.68 -21.00
C LEU A 280 15.65 -6.97 -22.50
N ASP A 281 16.02 -8.21 -22.86
CA ASP A 281 16.02 -8.67 -24.24
C ASP A 281 14.60 -9.15 -24.59
N PHE A 282 13.82 -8.25 -25.19
CA PHE A 282 12.42 -8.49 -25.52
C PHE A 282 12.29 -8.88 -26.99
N GLU A 283 12.87 -10.03 -27.36
CA GLU A 283 12.54 -10.63 -28.64
C GLU A 283 11.02 -10.92 -28.67
N LEU A 284 10.34 -10.34 -29.66
CA LEU A 284 8.92 -10.62 -29.86
C LEU A 284 8.78 -12.11 -30.23
N PRO A 285 7.77 -12.82 -29.71
CA PRO A 285 7.47 -14.16 -30.18
C PRO A 285 7.32 -14.15 -31.69
N GLU A 286 7.98 -15.07 -32.40
CA GLU A 286 7.72 -15.25 -33.83
C GLU A 286 6.22 -15.47 -34.03
N ALA A 287 5.65 -14.82 -35.04
CA ALA A 287 4.23 -14.89 -35.31
C ALA A 287 3.80 -16.35 -35.37
N ALA A 288 2.82 -16.73 -34.54
CA ALA A 288 2.22 -18.06 -34.63
C ALA A 288 1.78 -18.29 -36.08
N PRO A 289 2.05 -19.48 -36.67
CA PRO A 289 1.61 -19.77 -38.03
C PRO A 289 0.12 -19.50 -38.14
N GLN A 290 -0.25 -18.65 -39.11
CA GLN A 290 -1.65 -18.28 -39.36
C GLN A 290 -2.47 -19.55 -39.54
N SER A 291 -3.24 -19.94 -38.53
CA SER A 291 -4.36 -20.84 -38.74
C SER A 291 -5.44 -20.04 -39.46
N ASP A 292 -5.87 -20.56 -40.62
CA ASP A 292 -6.88 -19.99 -41.51
C ASP A 292 -8.07 -19.31 -40.79
N PRO A 293 -8.65 -18.25 -41.40
CA PRO A 293 -9.73 -17.50 -40.79
C PRO A 293 -11.01 -18.35 -40.73
N MET A 294 -11.30 -18.94 -39.56
CA MET A 294 -12.65 -19.45 -39.29
C MET A 294 -13.61 -18.25 -39.14
N THR A 295 -14.34 -18.01 -40.23
CA THR A 295 -15.72 -17.51 -40.32
C THR A 295 -16.24 -16.62 -39.18
N LYS A 296 -16.48 -15.35 -39.53
CA LYS A 296 -17.42 -14.45 -38.83
C LYS A 296 -18.78 -15.15 -38.63
N GLY A 297 -19.32 -15.08 -37.41
CA GLY A 297 -20.67 -15.54 -37.11
C GLY A 297 -21.27 -14.84 -35.89
N ALA A 298 -22.18 -13.90 -36.20
CA ALA A 298 -23.23 -13.24 -35.40
C ALA A 298 -22.83 -12.54 -34.09
#